data_AF-A0AA85BBK2-F1
#
_entry.id   AF-A0AA85BBK2-F1
#
_cell.length_a   1.000
_cell.length_b   1.000
_cell.length_c   1.000
_cell.angle_alpha   90.00
_cell.angle_beta   90.00
_cell.angle_gamma   90.00
#
_symmetry.space_group_name_H-M   'P 1'
#
loop_
_entity.id
_entity.type
_entity.pdbx_description
1 polymer ?
#
loop_
_entity_poly.entity_id
_entity_poly.type
_entity_poly.pdbx_seq_one_letter_code
_entity_poly.pdbx_strand_id
1 'polypeptide(L)'
;MYLYNITLQRATGITHAVHGNFSGTKQQEIAVARGKIIELLRPDPNTGKVYTLLTCEAFGIVRSFMPFRLTGSNKDYLIVGSDSGRVVVLEYIPSKNVFEKVQQETFGKSGCRRIVPGQYLAVNPKGRAFMIGAVEKQKLVYIMNRDSQARLTISSPLEAHKSNTLVYHMVGVDVGFDNPLFACIEMDYEDADQDSTGEAARGANQLLTYYELDLGLNHVVRKYSEPLEEHANFLIAVPGGNEGPSGILICSENYITYKNFGDQPDIRCPIPQRRNDLDDPDRGILFVCSASHKTKNLFFFLAQTEQGDIFKINLEVDDDMVTEIKLKYFDTVPVASAMCV
;
A
#
# COMPACT_ATOMS: atom_id res chain seq x y z
N MET A 1 9.97 20.47 40.25
CA MET A 1 10.85 20.69 39.08
C MET A 1 9.96 20.79 37.85
N TYR A 2 10.03 21.89 37.09
CA TYR A 2 9.22 22.12 35.89
C TYR A 2 10.15 22.16 34.67
N LEU A 3 9.81 21.45 33.61
CA LEU A 3 10.57 21.38 32.35
C LEU A 3 9.68 21.78 31.18
N TYR A 4 10.28 22.26 30.10
CA TYR A 4 9.60 22.63 28.85
C TYR A 4 10.34 22.00 27.66
N ASN A 5 9.61 21.27 26.81
CA ASN A 5 10.16 20.60 25.64
C ASN A 5 10.02 21.49 24.39
N ILE A 6 11.11 21.65 23.64
CA ILE A 6 11.13 22.36 22.36
C ILE A 6 11.99 21.60 21.35
N THR A 7 11.51 21.49 20.10
CA THR A 7 12.22 20.83 18.99
C THR A 7 12.99 21.89 18.20
N LEU A 8 14.32 21.81 18.19
CA LEU A 8 15.17 22.71 17.39
C LEU A 8 15.29 22.24 15.94
N GLN A 9 15.59 20.95 15.74
CA GLN A 9 15.63 20.31 14.44
C GLN A 9 14.60 19.18 14.43
N ARG A 10 13.68 19.23 13.47
CA ARG A 10 12.67 18.19 13.28
C ARG A 10 13.30 16.92 12.70
N ALA A 11 12.61 15.79 12.89
CA ALA A 11 13.03 14.52 12.33
C ALA A 11 13.16 14.59 10.80
N THR A 12 14.20 13.96 10.24
CA THR A 12 14.48 13.96 8.80
C THR A 12 14.29 12.59 8.14
N GLY A 13 14.22 11.49 8.90
CA GLY A 13 13.95 10.16 8.33
C GLY A 13 12.53 10.07 7.75
N ILE A 14 12.39 9.60 6.51
CA ILE A 14 11.10 9.39 5.85
C ILE A 14 10.71 7.91 6.00
N THR A 15 9.57 7.69 6.65
CA THR A 15 8.99 6.34 6.82
C THR A 15 8.03 5.97 5.70
N HIS A 16 7.31 6.95 5.16
CA HIS A 16 6.34 6.76 4.07
C HIS A 16 6.38 7.99 3.16
N ALA A 17 6.22 7.78 1.86
CA ALA A 17 6.09 8.84 0.88
C ALA A 17 5.05 8.44 -0.17
N VAL A 18 4.16 9.37 -0.51
CA VAL A 18 3.14 9.20 -1.54
C VAL A 18 3.01 10.47 -2.35
N HIS A 19 2.75 10.35 -3.65
CA HIS A 19 2.55 11.49 -4.53
C HIS A 19 1.11 11.58 -5.01
N GLY A 20 0.69 12.80 -5.34
CA GLY A 20 -0.66 13.08 -5.79
C GLY A 20 -0.87 14.56 -6.08
N ASN A 21 -2.02 14.90 -6.64
CA ASN A 21 -2.49 16.26 -6.84
C ASN A 21 -3.20 16.76 -5.57
N PHE A 22 -2.43 16.94 -4.48
CA PHE A 22 -2.99 17.36 -3.19
C PHE A 22 -3.49 18.81 -3.20
N SER A 23 -2.89 19.68 -4.02
CA SER A 23 -3.40 21.04 -4.21
C SER A 23 -4.62 21.14 -5.13
N GLY A 24 -5.05 20.04 -5.75
CA GLY A 24 -6.15 20.05 -6.75
C GLY A 24 -5.78 20.72 -8.08
N THR A 25 -4.48 20.85 -8.36
CA THR A 25 -3.98 21.35 -9.65
C THR A 25 -3.33 20.22 -10.43
N LYS A 26 -2.91 20.46 -11.68
CA LYS A 26 -2.16 19.46 -12.46
C LYS A 26 -0.77 19.15 -11.89
N GLN A 27 -0.21 20.03 -11.05
CA GLN A 27 1.08 19.79 -10.41
C GLN A 27 0.93 18.68 -9.36
N GLN A 28 1.91 17.79 -9.30
CA GLN A 28 1.99 16.76 -8.28
C GLN A 28 2.85 17.25 -7.11
N GLU A 29 2.40 16.92 -5.91
CA GLU A 29 3.13 17.11 -4.67
C GLU A 29 3.41 15.75 -4.02
N ILE A 30 4.35 15.73 -3.09
CA ILE A 30 4.75 14.53 -2.35
C ILE A 30 4.40 14.75 -0.88
N ALA A 31 3.45 13.97 -0.37
CA ALA A 31 3.18 13.91 1.06
C ALA A 31 4.11 12.87 1.69
N VAL A 32 4.79 13.23 2.78
CA VAL A 32 5.72 12.33 3.48
C VAL A 32 5.42 12.28 4.97
N ALA A 33 5.64 11.11 5.58
CA ALA A 33 5.56 10.93 7.02
C ALA A 33 6.96 10.67 7.60
N ARG A 34 7.33 11.46 8.61
CA ARG A 34 8.58 11.34 9.37
C ARG A 34 8.29 10.90 10.81
N GLY A 35 7.69 9.73 10.95
CA GLY A 35 7.19 9.21 12.24
C GLY A 35 6.01 10.02 12.77
N LYS A 36 6.28 11.10 13.51
CA LYS A 36 5.26 11.96 14.15
C LYS A 36 4.89 13.23 13.38
N ILE A 37 5.52 13.44 12.24
CA ILE A 37 5.40 14.67 11.44
C ILE A 37 4.87 14.29 10.06
N ILE A 38 3.87 15.03 9.59
CA ILE A 38 3.36 14.95 8.22
C ILE A 38 3.84 16.21 7.49
N GLU A 39 4.49 16.02 6.34
CA GLU A 39 4.97 17.10 5.49
C GLU A 39 4.38 16.99 4.08
N LEU A 40 4.16 18.15 3.47
CA LEU A 40 3.85 18.26 2.05
C LEU A 40 5.02 18.95 1.35
N LEU A 41 5.59 18.26 0.37
CA LEU A 41 6.74 18.69 -0.40
C LEU A 41 6.29 18.98 -1.85
N ARG A 42 6.89 19.98 -2.47
CA ARG A 42 6.69 20.31 -3.88
C ARG A 42 8.02 20.20 -4.63
N PRO A 43 8.18 19.21 -5.53
CA PRO A 43 9.25 19.23 -6.50
C PRO A 43 8.98 20.32 -7.55
N ASP A 44 9.92 21.21 -7.78
CA ASP A 44 9.84 22.22 -8.84
C ASP A 44 10.51 21.69 -10.11
N PRO A 45 9.76 21.46 -11.21
CA PRO A 45 10.30 20.92 -12.44
C PRO A 45 11.28 21.87 -13.15
N ASN A 46 11.23 23.18 -12.86
CA ASN A 46 12.12 24.14 -13.52
C ASN A 46 13.52 24.17 -12.86
N THR A 47 13.57 24.10 -11.53
CA THR A 47 14.83 24.17 -10.78
C THR A 47 15.38 22.82 -10.36
N GLY A 48 14.57 21.76 -10.41
CA GLY A 48 14.91 20.43 -9.92
C GLY A 48 15.01 20.33 -8.40
N LYS A 49 14.60 21.37 -7.66
CA LYS A 49 14.65 21.43 -6.20
C LYS A 49 13.32 20.99 -5.59
N VAL A 50 13.40 20.43 -4.38
CA VAL A 50 12.23 20.07 -3.57
C VAL A 50 12.06 21.10 -2.45
N TYR A 51 10.87 21.69 -2.37
CA TYR A 51 10.51 22.69 -1.36
C TYR A 51 9.48 22.13 -0.40
N THR A 52 9.64 22.38 0.90
CA THR A 52 8.61 22.07 1.90
C THR A 52 7.52 23.13 1.87
N LEU A 53 6.29 22.74 1.52
CA LEU A 53 5.12 23.63 1.54
C LEU A 53 4.52 23.74 2.95
N LEU A 54 4.36 22.58 3.60
CA LEU A 54 3.70 22.45 4.89
C LEU A 54 4.41 21.40 5.73
N THR A 55 4.57 21.69 7.02
CA THR A 55 5.01 20.74 8.04
C THR A 55 4.05 20.82 9.23
N CYS A 56 3.48 19.68 9.62
CA CYS A 56 2.55 19.57 10.75
C CYS A 56 2.98 18.44 11.69
N GLU A 57 3.05 18.70 12.99
CA GLU A 57 3.20 17.62 13.99
C GLU A 57 1.83 16.96 14.22
N ALA A 58 1.75 15.66 13.98
CA ALA A 58 0.54 14.87 14.19
C ALA A 58 0.37 14.43 15.65
N PHE A 59 1.44 14.52 16.46
CA PHE A 59 1.50 14.06 17.86
C PHE A 59 1.07 12.59 18.06
N GLY A 60 1.38 11.74 17.08
CA GLY A 60 1.18 10.29 17.11
C GLY A 60 2.13 9.61 16.13
N ILE A 61 2.09 8.29 16.03
CA ILE A 61 2.94 7.52 15.12
C ILE A 61 2.15 7.24 13.85
N VAL A 62 2.59 7.78 12.71
CA VAL A 62 2.05 7.42 11.40
C VAL A 62 2.58 6.04 11.02
N ARG A 63 1.66 5.10 10.81
CA ARG A 63 1.97 3.68 10.56
C ARG A 63 1.61 3.25 9.14
N SER A 64 0.65 3.92 8.51
CA SER A 64 0.26 3.68 7.12
C SER A 64 -0.26 4.98 6.49
N PHE A 65 0.03 5.19 5.22
CA PHE A 65 -0.12 6.49 4.57
C PHE A 65 -0.45 6.30 3.08
N MET A 66 -1.68 6.63 2.66
CA MET A 66 -2.13 6.37 1.28
C MET A 66 -2.96 7.53 0.71
N PRO A 67 -2.72 7.96 -0.53
CA PRO A 67 -3.56 8.91 -1.22
C PRO A 67 -4.76 8.20 -1.86
N PHE A 68 -5.84 8.94 -2.10
CA PHE A 68 -6.92 8.47 -2.96
C PHE A 68 -7.65 9.62 -3.63
N ARG A 69 -8.33 9.28 -4.72
CA ARG A 69 -9.14 10.22 -5.51
C ARG A 69 -10.55 9.70 -5.64
N LEU A 70 -11.54 10.51 -5.28
CA LEU A 70 -12.94 10.22 -5.60
C LEU A 70 -13.18 10.28 -7.12
N THR A 71 -14.06 9.42 -7.63
CA THR A 71 -14.45 9.42 -9.05
C THR A 71 -14.89 10.82 -9.51
N GLY A 72 -14.22 11.33 -10.54
CA GLY A 72 -14.48 12.65 -11.12
C GLY A 72 -13.91 13.85 -10.33
N SER A 73 -13.17 13.61 -9.24
CA SER A 73 -12.40 14.65 -8.56
C SER A 73 -11.07 14.90 -9.29
N ASN A 74 -10.51 16.10 -9.13
CA ASN A 74 -9.15 16.45 -9.57
C ASN A 74 -8.16 16.61 -8.41
N LYS A 75 -8.62 16.32 -7.18
CA LYS A 75 -7.86 16.50 -5.95
C LYS A 75 -7.76 15.20 -5.18
N ASP A 76 -6.55 14.91 -4.70
CA ASP A 76 -6.27 13.75 -3.88
C ASP A 76 -6.43 14.07 -2.40
N TYR A 77 -7.10 13.18 -1.69
CA TYR A 77 -7.15 13.13 -0.24
C TYR A 77 -6.06 12.21 0.28
N LEU A 78 -5.77 12.33 1.56
CA LEU A 78 -4.74 11.53 2.23
C LEU A 78 -5.35 10.79 3.42
N ILE A 79 -5.28 9.46 3.39
CA ILE A 79 -5.71 8.60 4.51
C ILE A 79 -4.50 8.29 5.38
N VAL A 80 -4.65 8.49 6.69
CA VAL A 80 -3.61 8.27 7.69
C VAL A 80 -4.08 7.21 8.70
N GLY A 81 -3.37 6.09 8.72
CA GLY A 81 -3.43 5.11 9.81
C GLY A 81 -2.37 5.43 10.84
N SER A 82 -2.78 5.50 12.11
CA SER A 82 -1.92 5.91 13.22
C SER A 82 -2.05 4.96 14.41
N ASP A 83 -1.30 5.24 15.47
CA ASP A 83 -1.44 4.58 16.77
C ASP A 83 -2.67 5.05 17.58
N SER A 84 -3.54 5.90 17.04
CA SER A 84 -4.64 6.48 17.83
C SER A 84 -5.86 5.55 18.03
N GLY A 85 -5.98 4.45 17.28
CA GLY A 85 -7.22 3.67 17.19
C GLY A 85 -8.31 4.35 16.35
N ARG A 86 -7.90 5.31 15.51
CA ARG A 86 -8.73 6.05 14.57
C ARG A 86 -8.10 6.09 13.18
N VAL A 87 -8.94 6.17 12.15
CA VAL A 87 -8.51 6.50 10.79
C VAL A 87 -8.90 7.94 10.50
N VAL A 88 -7.99 8.68 9.89
CA VAL A 88 -8.17 10.09 9.57
C VAL A 88 -8.04 10.28 8.07
N VAL A 89 -8.94 11.07 7.49
CA VAL A 89 -8.79 11.55 6.12
C VAL A 89 -8.50 13.05 6.16
N LEU A 90 -7.44 13.44 5.47
CA LEU A 90 -6.94 14.80 5.37
C LEU A 90 -7.13 15.34 3.96
N GLU A 91 -7.47 16.62 3.88
CA GLU A 91 -7.48 17.40 2.65
C GLU A 91 -6.51 18.57 2.81
N TYR A 92 -5.59 18.75 1.87
CA TYR A 92 -4.71 19.93 1.88
C TYR A 92 -5.46 21.15 1.31
N ILE A 93 -5.47 22.28 2.03
CA ILE A 93 -6.11 23.52 1.61
C ILE A 93 -5.04 24.56 1.25
N PRO A 94 -4.73 24.76 -0.05
CA PRO A 94 -3.64 25.66 -0.46
C PRO A 94 -3.81 27.11 -0.02
N SER A 95 -5.04 27.61 0.01
CA SER A 95 -5.34 29.00 0.41
C SER A 95 -5.05 29.29 1.88
N LYS A 96 -5.10 28.27 2.74
CA LYS A 96 -4.82 28.37 4.18
C LYS A 96 -3.48 27.74 4.57
N ASN A 97 -2.82 27.05 3.63
CA ASN A 97 -1.65 26.21 3.86
C ASN A 97 -1.81 25.28 5.09
N VAL A 98 -2.89 24.50 5.13
CA VAL A 98 -3.20 23.60 6.25
C VAL A 98 -3.76 22.28 5.74
N PHE A 99 -3.55 21.20 6.50
CA PHE A 99 -4.33 19.97 6.36
C PHE A 99 -5.62 20.09 7.15
N GLU A 100 -6.74 20.13 6.45
CA GLU A 100 -8.07 20.08 7.05
C GLU A 100 -8.46 18.62 7.27
N LYS A 101 -8.95 18.32 8.47
CA LYS A 101 -9.40 16.98 8.84
C LYS A 101 -10.84 16.80 8.39
N VAL A 102 -11.04 16.19 7.23
CA VAL A 102 -12.36 16.03 6.64
C VAL A 102 -13.16 14.89 7.27
N GLN A 103 -12.49 13.82 7.70
CA GLN A 103 -13.12 12.69 8.37
C GLN A 103 -12.21 12.12 9.46
N GLN A 104 -12.83 11.61 10.53
CA GLN A 104 -12.13 10.94 11.63
C GLN A 104 -13.04 9.88 12.28
N GLU A 105 -12.80 8.62 11.95
CA GLU A 105 -13.58 7.50 12.47
C GLU A 105 -12.82 6.77 13.56
N THR A 106 -13.52 6.44 14.66
CA THR A 106 -12.95 5.70 15.80
C THR A 106 -13.37 4.24 15.74
N PHE A 107 -12.40 3.33 15.79
CA PHE A 107 -12.67 1.89 15.72
C PHE A 107 -11.98 1.08 16.83
N GLY A 108 -11.02 1.66 17.55
CA GLY A 108 -10.22 0.90 18.51
C GLY A 108 -9.55 1.73 19.58
N LYS A 109 -8.68 1.07 20.34
CA LYS A 109 -7.88 1.67 21.41
C LYS A 109 -6.56 2.22 20.85
N SER A 110 -6.01 3.23 21.51
CA SER A 110 -4.71 3.79 21.17
C SER A 110 -3.52 2.86 21.52
N GLY A 111 -2.39 3.11 20.86
CA GLY A 111 -1.15 2.35 20.88
C GLY A 111 -0.91 1.55 19.59
N CYS A 112 0.36 1.25 19.29
CA CYS A 112 0.76 0.29 18.25
C CYS A 112 0.45 -1.14 18.70
N ARG A 113 -0.84 -1.52 18.68
CA ARG A 113 -1.31 -2.83 19.14
C ARG A 113 -1.29 -3.86 18.00
N ARG A 114 -1.14 -5.13 18.39
CA ARG A 114 -1.12 -6.30 17.50
C ARG A 114 -2.42 -6.47 16.72
N ILE A 115 -3.57 -6.39 17.41
CA ILE A 115 -4.90 -6.64 16.84
C ILE A 115 -5.72 -5.38 16.54
N VAL A 116 -5.21 -4.17 16.78
CA VAL A 116 -5.96 -2.93 16.46
C VAL A 116 -5.47 -2.39 15.11
N PRO A 117 -6.39 -2.13 14.14
CA PRO A 117 -6.02 -1.67 12.82
C PRO A 117 -5.23 -0.37 12.80
N GLY A 118 -4.40 -0.20 11.78
CA GLY A 118 -3.57 0.99 11.59
C GLY A 118 -2.18 0.69 11.04
N GLN A 119 -1.78 -0.59 10.99
CA GLN A 119 -0.49 -0.98 10.41
C GLN A 119 -0.53 -1.01 8.88
N TYR A 120 -1.61 -1.56 8.33
CA TYR A 120 -1.76 -1.74 6.89
C TYR A 120 -2.94 -0.91 6.40
N LEU A 121 -2.81 -0.37 5.19
CA LEU A 121 -3.83 0.43 4.56
C LEU A 121 -3.80 0.18 3.05
N ALA A 122 -4.94 -0.22 2.51
CA ALA A 122 -5.13 -0.47 1.09
C ALA A 122 -6.33 0.35 0.61
N VAL A 123 -6.22 0.94 -0.58
CA VAL A 123 -7.27 1.78 -1.16
C VAL A 123 -7.68 1.18 -2.49
N ASN A 124 -9.00 1.11 -2.76
CA ASN A 124 -9.49 0.80 -4.09
C ASN A 124 -9.03 1.92 -5.08
N PRO A 125 -8.39 1.59 -6.21
CA PRO A 125 -7.86 2.60 -7.13
C PRO A 125 -8.87 3.60 -7.69
N LYS A 126 -10.17 3.26 -7.72
CA LYS A 126 -11.25 4.20 -8.13
C LYS A 126 -11.83 5.01 -6.95
N GLY A 127 -11.21 4.94 -5.76
CA GLY A 127 -11.57 5.74 -4.59
C GLY A 127 -12.95 5.45 -4.00
N ARG A 128 -13.48 4.22 -4.17
CA ARG A 128 -14.80 3.83 -3.67
C ARG A 128 -14.77 3.21 -2.27
N ALA A 129 -13.65 2.64 -1.87
CA ALA A 129 -13.48 2.03 -0.55
C ALA A 129 -12.00 1.97 -0.17
N PHE A 130 -11.74 1.87 1.13
CA PHE A 130 -10.42 1.53 1.64
C PHE A 130 -10.54 0.50 2.75
N MET A 131 -9.47 -0.27 2.95
CA MET A 131 -9.33 -1.30 3.96
C MET A 131 -8.17 -0.95 4.87
N ILE A 132 -8.43 -0.93 6.18
CA ILE A 132 -7.42 -0.73 7.22
C ILE A 132 -7.27 -2.00 8.04
N GLY A 133 -6.03 -2.43 8.24
CA GLY A 133 -5.68 -3.72 8.81
C GLY A 133 -4.74 -3.62 10.00
N ALA A 134 -4.90 -4.54 10.94
CA ALA A 134 -3.94 -4.82 12.01
C ALA A 134 -2.91 -5.86 11.53
N VAL A 135 -1.87 -6.11 12.34
CA VAL A 135 -0.91 -7.19 12.08
C VAL A 135 -1.58 -8.56 12.20
N GLU A 136 -2.60 -8.66 13.04
CA GLU A 136 -3.35 -9.89 13.24
C GLU A 136 -4.85 -9.59 13.34
N LYS A 137 -5.65 -10.53 12.84
CA LYS A 137 -7.09 -10.66 13.09
C LYS A 137 -7.98 -9.59 12.50
N GLN A 138 -7.85 -8.34 12.95
CA GLN A 138 -8.80 -7.28 12.63
C GLN A 138 -8.47 -6.60 11.31
N LYS A 139 -9.48 -6.56 10.45
CA LYS A 139 -9.54 -5.82 9.20
C LYS A 139 -10.89 -5.11 9.13
N LEU A 140 -10.89 -3.85 8.74
CA LEU A 140 -12.08 -3.01 8.60
C LEU A 140 -12.09 -2.36 7.22
N VAL A 141 -13.26 -2.35 6.58
CA VAL A 141 -13.46 -1.73 5.27
C VAL A 141 -14.44 -0.57 5.41
N TYR A 142 -14.09 0.55 4.81
CA TYR A 142 -14.88 1.76 4.78
C TYR A 142 -15.26 2.11 3.35
N ILE A 143 -16.54 2.38 3.12
CA ILE A 143 -17.05 2.86 1.83
C ILE A 143 -16.89 4.37 1.80
N MET A 144 -16.38 4.89 0.68
CA MET A 144 -16.20 6.31 0.44
C MET A 144 -17.20 6.77 -0.62
N ASN A 145 -17.94 7.82 -0.31
CA ASN A 145 -18.93 8.42 -1.21
C ASN A 145 -18.79 9.94 -1.23
N ARG A 146 -19.58 10.57 -2.10
CA ARG A 146 -19.75 12.03 -2.14
C ARG A 146 -21.20 12.39 -1.87
N ASP A 147 -21.41 13.42 -1.05
CA ASP A 147 -22.75 14.00 -0.86
C ASP A 147 -23.17 14.86 -2.06
N SER A 148 -24.37 15.44 -2.00
CA SER A 148 -24.89 16.35 -3.04
C SER A 148 -24.09 17.66 -3.16
N GLN A 149 -23.25 17.97 -2.17
CA GLN A 149 -22.35 19.12 -2.15
C GLN A 149 -20.91 18.74 -2.54
N ALA A 150 -20.70 17.54 -3.08
CA ALA A 150 -19.41 16.98 -3.48
C ALA A 150 -18.40 16.82 -2.34
N ARG A 151 -18.86 16.76 -1.08
CA ARG A 151 -18.01 16.49 0.08
C ARG A 151 -17.86 14.99 0.30
N LEU A 152 -16.67 14.57 0.73
CA LEU A 152 -16.38 13.19 1.09
C LEU A 152 -17.24 12.75 2.29
N THR A 153 -17.90 11.61 2.14
CA THR A 153 -18.57 10.88 3.23
C THR A 153 -17.98 9.49 3.38
N ILE A 154 -17.91 9.00 4.62
CA ILE A 154 -17.42 7.66 4.96
C ILE A 154 -18.54 6.89 5.66
N SER A 155 -18.70 5.61 5.31
CA SER A 155 -19.69 4.72 5.95
C SER A 155 -19.24 4.25 7.32
N SER A 156 -20.16 3.59 8.05
CA SER A 156 -19.78 2.70 9.14
C SER A 156 -18.81 1.61 8.65
N PRO A 157 -17.88 1.13 9.50
CA PRO A 157 -16.94 0.10 9.12
C PRO A 157 -17.64 -1.24 8.90
N LEU A 158 -17.22 -1.96 7.87
CA LEU A 158 -17.57 -3.35 7.63
C LEU A 158 -16.42 -4.24 8.10
N GLU A 159 -16.74 -5.28 8.86
CA GLU A 159 -15.76 -6.16 9.47
C GLU A 159 -15.34 -7.29 8.51
N ALA A 160 -14.03 -7.53 8.43
CA ALA A 160 -13.44 -8.65 7.68
C ALA A 160 -12.49 -9.45 8.58
N HIS A 161 -12.91 -9.71 9.82
CA HIS A 161 -12.07 -10.32 10.86
C HIS A 161 -11.84 -11.81 10.61
N LYS A 162 -10.62 -12.27 10.89
CA LYS A 162 -10.28 -13.70 10.87
C LYS A 162 -9.27 -14.00 12.00
N SER A 163 -9.72 -14.71 13.03
CA SER A 163 -8.87 -15.07 14.18
C SER A 163 -7.65 -15.89 13.76
N ASN A 164 -6.57 -15.81 14.54
CA ASN A 164 -5.36 -16.61 14.37
C ASN A 164 -4.66 -16.40 13.01
N THR A 165 -4.91 -15.25 12.37
CA THR A 165 -4.33 -14.94 11.07
C THR A 165 -3.47 -13.69 11.14
N LEU A 166 -2.19 -13.87 10.81
CA LEU A 166 -1.23 -12.80 10.59
C LEU A 166 -1.42 -12.21 9.19
N VAL A 167 -1.22 -10.91 9.05
CA VAL A 167 -1.23 -10.19 7.79
C VAL A 167 0.16 -9.62 7.55
N TYR A 168 0.75 -9.90 6.39
CA TYR A 168 2.08 -9.41 6.01
C TYR A 168 2.01 -8.13 5.18
N HIS A 169 1.04 -8.06 4.26
CA HIS A 169 0.82 -6.89 3.41
C HIS A 169 -0.62 -6.87 2.89
N MET A 170 -1.12 -5.69 2.51
CA MET A 170 -2.45 -5.51 1.90
C MET A 170 -2.36 -4.56 0.71
N VAL A 171 -3.11 -4.83 -0.36
CA VAL A 171 -3.21 -3.93 -1.52
C VAL A 171 -4.63 -3.93 -2.09
N GLY A 172 -5.07 -2.79 -2.63
CA GLY A 172 -6.33 -2.71 -3.38
C GLY A 172 -6.11 -3.11 -4.83
N VAL A 173 -6.92 -4.05 -5.32
CA VAL A 173 -6.84 -4.56 -6.70
C VAL A 173 -7.64 -3.63 -7.63
N ASP A 174 -7.08 -3.27 -8.79
CA ASP A 174 -7.76 -2.41 -9.77
C ASP A 174 -8.73 -3.22 -10.64
N VAL A 175 -9.89 -3.57 -10.10
CA VAL A 175 -10.96 -4.27 -10.83
C VAL A 175 -11.87 -3.31 -11.62
N GLY A 176 -11.36 -2.13 -12.01
CA GLY A 176 -12.19 -1.12 -12.65
C GLY A 176 -13.36 -0.69 -11.77
N PHE A 177 -14.59 -0.87 -12.27
CA PHE A 177 -15.83 -0.50 -11.56
C PHE A 177 -16.60 -1.69 -10.96
N ASP A 178 -16.05 -2.90 -11.02
CA ASP A 178 -16.64 -4.07 -10.34
C ASP A 178 -16.53 -3.93 -8.81
N ASN A 179 -17.06 -4.88 -8.05
CA ASN A 179 -17.00 -4.83 -6.58
C ASN A 179 -15.54 -4.66 -6.09
N PRO A 180 -15.24 -3.64 -5.24
CA PRO A 180 -13.89 -3.40 -4.77
C PRO A 180 -13.26 -4.64 -4.12
N LEU A 181 -12.00 -4.88 -4.45
CA LEU A 181 -11.30 -6.09 -4.07
C LEU A 181 -9.97 -5.75 -3.40
N PHE A 182 -9.66 -6.43 -2.31
CA PHE A 182 -8.44 -6.25 -1.53
C PHE A 182 -7.69 -7.57 -1.42
N ALA A 183 -6.43 -7.58 -1.83
CA ALA A 183 -5.55 -8.73 -1.72
C ALA A 183 -4.66 -8.58 -0.48
N CYS A 184 -4.55 -9.65 0.30
CA CYS A 184 -3.74 -9.71 1.51
C CYS A 184 -2.83 -10.94 1.48
N ILE A 185 -1.59 -10.79 1.95
CA ILE A 185 -0.74 -11.93 2.28
C ILE A 185 -1.04 -12.30 3.73
N GLU A 186 -1.52 -13.51 3.95
CA GLU A 186 -1.99 -14.00 5.24
C GLU A 186 -1.26 -15.28 5.66
N MET A 187 -1.22 -15.57 6.96
CA MET A 187 -0.73 -16.85 7.47
C MET A 187 -1.54 -17.23 8.71
N ASP A 188 -2.13 -18.42 8.69
CA ASP A 188 -2.81 -18.98 9.84
C ASP A 188 -1.78 -19.70 10.73
N TYR A 189 -1.87 -19.48 12.04
CA TYR A 189 -0.95 -20.09 13.01
C TYR A 189 -1.68 -20.94 14.07
N GLU A 190 -2.98 -21.20 13.89
CA GLU A 190 -3.80 -21.96 14.85
C GLU A 190 -3.23 -23.37 15.09
N ASP A 191 -2.85 -24.09 14.03
CA ASP A 191 -2.28 -25.44 14.12
C ASP A 191 -0.87 -25.41 14.72
N ALA A 192 -0.08 -24.38 14.40
CA ALA A 192 1.29 -24.22 14.92
C ALA A 192 1.31 -24.00 16.44
N ASP A 193 0.31 -23.31 17.01
CA ASP A 193 0.18 -23.11 18.45
C ASP A 193 -0.21 -24.41 19.19
N GLN A 194 -0.83 -25.36 18.49
CA GLN A 194 -1.29 -26.63 19.07
C GLN A 194 -0.28 -27.77 18.92
N ASP A 195 0.75 -27.60 18.09
CA ASP A 195 1.75 -28.62 17.79
C ASP A 195 3.07 -28.42 18.54
N SER A 196 3.27 -29.22 19.59
CA SER A 196 4.52 -29.22 20.37
C SER A 196 5.76 -29.75 19.61
N THR A 197 5.58 -30.43 18.46
CA THR A 197 6.70 -30.97 17.67
C THR A 197 7.37 -29.91 16.79
N GLY A 198 6.63 -28.85 16.45
CA GLY A 198 7.07 -27.78 15.56
C GLY A 198 7.01 -28.14 14.08
N GLU A 199 6.40 -29.27 13.70
CA GLU A 199 6.20 -29.66 12.31
C GLU A 199 5.16 -28.77 11.62
N ALA A 200 4.06 -28.46 12.31
CA ALA A 200 3.02 -27.56 11.78
C ALA A 200 3.56 -26.16 11.49
N ALA A 201 4.42 -25.64 12.36
CA ALA A 201 5.08 -24.35 12.16
C ALA A 201 6.00 -24.34 10.93
N ARG A 202 6.71 -25.45 10.65
CA ARG A 202 7.59 -25.58 9.48
C ARG A 202 6.83 -25.77 8.18
N GLY A 203 5.65 -26.38 8.22
CA GLY A 203 4.79 -26.58 7.05
C GLY A 203 3.81 -25.43 6.78
N ALA A 204 3.79 -24.39 7.62
CA ALA A 204 2.87 -23.28 7.49
C ALA A 204 3.25 -22.38 6.31
N ASN A 205 2.38 -22.33 5.30
CA ASN A 205 2.57 -21.49 4.13
C ASN A 205 1.76 -20.20 4.23
N GLN A 206 2.26 -19.15 3.58
CA GLN A 206 1.45 -17.95 3.37
C GLN A 206 0.32 -18.23 2.38
N LEU A 207 -0.80 -17.55 2.58
CA LEU A 207 -1.98 -17.59 1.74
C LEU A 207 -2.19 -16.21 1.12
N LEU A 208 -2.34 -16.17 -0.20
CA LEU A 208 -2.89 -15.01 -0.89
C LEU A 208 -4.41 -15.03 -0.78
N THR A 209 -4.96 -14.13 0.03
CA THR A 209 -6.40 -14.06 0.30
C THR A 209 -6.99 -12.79 -0.29
N TYR A 210 -8.14 -12.92 -0.95
CA TYR A 210 -8.88 -11.81 -1.50
C TYR A 210 -10.20 -11.56 -0.76
N TYR A 211 -10.41 -10.30 -0.40
CA TYR A 211 -11.62 -9.79 0.23
C TYR A 211 -12.39 -8.94 -0.75
N GLU A 212 -13.61 -9.35 -1.08
CA GLU A 212 -14.52 -8.61 -1.96
C GLU A 212 -15.51 -7.83 -1.12
N LEU A 213 -15.65 -6.54 -1.43
CA LEU A 213 -16.69 -5.69 -0.89
C LEU A 213 -17.88 -5.70 -1.85
N ASP A 214 -18.96 -6.38 -1.45
CA ASP A 214 -20.21 -6.32 -2.18
C ASP A 214 -20.93 -5.00 -1.84
N LEU A 215 -20.95 -4.07 -2.80
CA LEU A 215 -21.59 -2.76 -2.61
C LEU A 215 -23.12 -2.84 -2.56
N GLY A 216 -23.73 -3.88 -3.16
CA GLY A 216 -25.17 -4.07 -3.17
C GLY A 216 -25.68 -4.67 -1.87
N LEU A 217 -24.96 -5.67 -1.35
CA LEU A 217 -25.28 -6.35 -0.10
C LEU A 217 -24.63 -5.71 1.14
N ASN A 218 -23.74 -4.73 0.95
CA ASN A 218 -23.05 -3.97 2.00
C ASN A 218 -22.35 -4.87 3.03
N HIS A 219 -21.61 -5.87 2.56
CA HIS A 219 -20.78 -6.74 3.39
C HIS A 219 -19.47 -7.09 2.67
N VAL A 220 -18.48 -7.54 3.45
CA VAL A 220 -17.20 -8.01 2.94
C VAL A 220 -17.15 -9.52 3.05
N VAL A 221 -16.79 -10.20 1.96
CA VAL A 221 -16.64 -11.64 1.92
C VAL A 221 -15.21 -12.02 1.57
N ARG A 222 -14.68 -13.05 2.23
CA ARG A 222 -13.43 -13.70 1.83
C ARG A 222 -13.73 -14.54 0.59
N LYS A 223 -13.54 -13.96 -0.59
CA LYS A 223 -13.91 -14.56 -1.87
C LYS A 223 -13.02 -15.73 -2.23
N TYR A 224 -11.72 -15.59 -1.97
CA TYR A 224 -10.72 -16.52 -2.47
C TYR A 224 -9.51 -16.59 -1.54
N SER A 225 -8.86 -17.76 -1.50
CA SER A 225 -7.64 -17.98 -0.73
C SER A 225 -6.83 -19.11 -1.34
N GLU A 226 -5.61 -18.82 -1.74
CA GLU A 226 -4.68 -19.80 -2.33
C GLU A 226 -3.33 -19.76 -1.60
N PRO A 227 -2.67 -20.90 -1.40
CA PRO A 227 -1.31 -20.92 -0.85
C PRO A 227 -0.32 -20.31 -1.85
N LEU A 228 0.63 -19.55 -1.31
CA LEU A 228 1.82 -19.12 -2.04
C LEU A 228 2.87 -20.22 -1.97
N GLU A 229 3.59 -20.38 -3.08
CA GLU A 229 4.70 -21.34 -3.16
C GLU A 229 5.89 -20.89 -2.30
N GLU A 230 6.16 -19.57 -2.28
CA GLU A 230 7.25 -18.97 -1.52
C GLU A 230 6.72 -17.85 -0.63
N HIS A 231 7.41 -17.58 0.48
CA HIS A 231 7.07 -16.44 1.33
C HIS A 231 7.29 -15.11 0.59
N ALA A 232 6.22 -14.33 0.50
CA ALA A 232 6.16 -13.01 -0.05
C ALA A 232 6.26 -11.94 1.02
N ASN A 233 6.87 -10.80 0.67
CA ASN A 233 7.05 -9.67 1.58
C ASN A 233 6.07 -8.51 1.30
N PHE A 234 5.79 -8.18 0.04
CA PHE A 234 4.74 -7.20 -0.30
C PHE A 234 4.11 -7.43 -1.68
N LEU A 235 3.02 -6.71 -1.94
CA LEU A 235 2.22 -6.80 -3.16
C LEU A 235 2.21 -5.47 -3.92
N ILE A 236 2.15 -5.53 -5.25
CA ILE A 236 2.00 -4.37 -6.13
C ILE A 236 0.69 -4.50 -6.90
N ALA A 237 -0.15 -3.48 -6.85
CA ALA A 237 -1.38 -3.44 -7.65
C ALA A 237 -1.05 -3.21 -9.12
N VAL A 238 -1.57 -4.08 -9.98
CA VAL A 238 -1.50 -3.90 -11.44
C VAL A 238 -2.74 -3.12 -11.89
N PRO A 239 -2.58 -2.07 -12.73
CA PRO A 239 -3.72 -1.34 -13.29
C PRO A 239 -4.68 -2.26 -14.03
N GLY A 240 -5.98 -1.98 -13.94
CA GLY A 240 -7.01 -2.83 -14.53
C GLY A 240 -8.16 -2.08 -15.18
N GLY A 241 -9.13 -2.83 -15.69
CA GLY A 241 -10.23 -2.32 -16.50
C GLY A 241 -9.73 -1.75 -17.83
N ASN A 242 -10.10 -0.51 -18.11
CA ASN A 242 -9.66 0.30 -19.26
C ASN A 242 -8.15 0.37 -19.56
N GLU A 243 -7.34 0.06 -18.54
CA GLU A 243 -5.99 0.62 -18.42
C GLU A 243 -4.93 -0.47 -18.18
N GLY A 244 -5.33 -1.74 -18.13
CA GLY A 244 -4.45 -2.88 -17.93
C GLY A 244 -5.20 -4.16 -17.56
N PRO A 245 -4.48 -5.26 -17.33
CA PRO A 245 -5.06 -6.59 -17.12
C PRO A 245 -5.61 -6.84 -15.71
N SER A 246 -5.51 -5.87 -14.78
CA SER A 246 -5.76 -6.06 -13.34
C SER A 246 -4.76 -7.06 -12.72
N GLY A 247 -5.07 -7.59 -11.54
CA GLY A 247 -4.23 -8.53 -10.81
C GLY A 247 -3.19 -7.86 -9.93
N ILE A 248 -2.23 -8.66 -9.48
CA ILE A 248 -1.18 -8.23 -8.56
C ILE A 248 0.17 -8.84 -8.94
N LEU A 249 1.25 -8.12 -8.62
CA LEU A 249 2.59 -8.69 -8.54
C LEU A 249 2.92 -9.00 -7.09
N ILE A 250 3.34 -10.23 -6.84
CA ILE A 250 3.74 -10.76 -5.54
C ILE A 250 5.26 -10.75 -5.52
N CYS A 251 5.85 -9.96 -4.62
CA CYS A 251 7.29 -9.95 -4.41
C CYS A 251 7.63 -11.00 -3.35
N SER A 252 8.46 -11.97 -3.73
CA SER A 252 8.93 -13.07 -2.89
C SER A 252 10.44 -13.14 -2.91
N GLU A 253 11.02 -13.97 -2.04
CA GLU A 253 12.46 -14.23 -2.07
C GLU A 253 12.85 -14.79 -3.44
N ASN A 254 13.83 -14.15 -4.09
CA ASN A 254 14.37 -14.49 -5.42
C ASN A 254 13.39 -14.44 -6.60
N TYR A 255 12.10 -14.17 -6.40
CA TYR A 255 11.08 -14.22 -7.45
C TYR A 255 10.11 -13.05 -7.39
N ILE A 256 9.60 -12.68 -8.56
CA ILE A 256 8.37 -11.91 -8.70
C ILE A 256 7.34 -12.73 -9.47
N THR A 257 6.13 -12.80 -8.94
CA THR A 257 5.04 -13.61 -9.49
C THR A 257 3.86 -12.70 -9.83
N TYR A 258 3.42 -12.70 -11.07
CA TYR A 258 2.14 -12.12 -11.46
C TYR A 258 1.03 -13.14 -11.26
N LYS A 259 -0.03 -12.70 -10.59
CA LYS A 259 -1.21 -13.52 -10.33
C LYS A 259 -2.46 -12.67 -10.51
N ASN A 260 -3.43 -13.21 -11.23
CA ASN A 260 -4.75 -12.60 -11.43
C ASN A 260 -5.85 -13.63 -11.23
N PHE A 261 -7.09 -13.17 -11.17
CA PHE A 261 -8.26 -14.04 -11.10
C PHE A 261 -8.58 -14.74 -12.41
N GLY A 262 -9.29 -15.86 -12.29
CA GLY A 262 -9.86 -16.59 -13.40
C GLY A 262 -8.84 -17.54 -14.03
N ASP A 263 -8.83 -17.56 -15.36
CA ASP A 263 -8.03 -18.52 -16.14
C ASP A 263 -6.59 -18.05 -16.39
N GLN A 264 -6.18 -16.92 -15.80
CA GLN A 264 -4.82 -16.41 -15.92
C GLN A 264 -3.84 -17.35 -15.20
N PRO A 265 -2.86 -17.95 -15.89
CA PRO A 265 -1.83 -18.74 -15.24
C PRO A 265 -0.89 -17.84 -14.43
N ASP A 266 -0.35 -18.41 -13.35
CA ASP A 266 0.71 -17.78 -12.57
C ASP A 266 1.98 -17.63 -13.42
N ILE A 267 2.49 -16.41 -13.53
CA ILE A 267 3.71 -16.12 -14.30
C ILE A 267 4.79 -15.69 -13.32
N ARG A 268 5.92 -16.41 -13.33
CA ARG A 268 7.03 -16.19 -12.41
C ARG A 268 8.25 -15.71 -13.17
N CYS A 269 8.98 -14.77 -12.58
CA CYS A 269 10.26 -14.29 -13.08
C CYS A 269 11.27 -14.25 -11.93
N PRO A 270 12.45 -14.88 -12.04
CA PRO A 270 13.48 -14.76 -11.04
C PRO A 270 14.07 -13.34 -11.01
N ILE A 271 14.44 -12.87 -9.83
CA ILE A 271 15.09 -11.57 -9.63
C ILE A 271 16.53 -11.65 -10.17
N PRO A 272 16.93 -10.79 -11.13
CA PRO A 272 18.30 -10.80 -11.63
C PRO A 272 19.30 -10.44 -10.53
N GLN A 273 20.37 -11.23 -10.41
CA GLN A 273 21.47 -10.99 -9.48
C GLN A 273 22.64 -10.28 -10.15
N ARG A 274 23.45 -9.57 -9.37
CA ARG A 274 24.69 -8.95 -9.85
C ARG A 274 25.70 -10.02 -10.24
N ARG A 275 26.50 -9.73 -11.26
CA ARG A 275 27.57 -10.64 -11.69
C ARG A 275 28.73 -10.57 -10.69
N ASN A 276 29.17 -11.73 -10.19
CA ASN A 276 30.26 -11.88 -9.22
C ASN A 276 29.98 -11.12 -7.91
N ASP A 277 28.79 -11.30 -7.37
CA ASP A 277 28.43 -10.72 -6.08
C ASP A 277 29.38 -11.20 -4.96
N LEU A 278 29.67 -10.32 -4.01
CA LEU A 278 30.52 -10.62 -2.86
C LEU A 278 29.71 -11.08 -1.65
N ASP A 279 28.40 -10.89 -1.70
CA ASP A 279 27.48 -11.42 -0.70
C ASP A 279 27.47 -12.96 -0.71
N ASP A 280 27.02 -13.55 0.39
CA ASP A 280 26.89 -15.00 0.55
C ASP A 280 25.96 -15.58 -0.55
N PRO A 281 26.42 -16.53 -1.38
CA PRO A 281 25.60 -17.14 -2.42
C PRO A 281 24.32 -17.82 -1.91
N ASP A 282 24.29 -18.22 -0.64
CA ASP A 282 23.12 -18.87 -0.03
C ASP A 282 22.05 -17.85 0.41
N ARG A 283 22.36 -16.55 0.40
CA ARG A 283 21.41 -15.49 0.77
C ARG A 283 20.52 -15.12 -0.42
N GLY A 284 19.20 -15.22 -0.25
CA GLY A 284 18.24 -14.74 -1.23
C GLY A 284 18.14 -13.21 -1.30
N ILE A 285 17.47 -12.72 -2.34
CA ILE A 285 17.24 -11.29 -2.56
C ILE A 285 15.76 -10.95 -2.56
N LEU A 286 15.41 -9.81 -1.95
CA LEU A 286 14.05 -9.27 -1.90
C LEU A 286 13.99 -7.88 -2.54
N PHE A 287 12.79 -7.50 -2.98
CA PHE A 287 12.47 -6.10 -3.23
C PHE A 287 12.13 -5.41 -1.90
N VAL A 288 12.54 -4.15 -1.72
CA VAL A 288 12.28 -3.36 -0.49
C VAL A 288 11.16 -2.35 -0.67
N CYS A 289 10.95 -1.85 -1.90
CA CYS A 289 9.87 -0.94 -2.23
C CYS A 289 9.57 -0.97 -3.74
N SER A 290 8.43 -0.42 -4.11
CA SER A 290 8.02 -0.27 -5.50
C SER A 290 7.37 1.08 -5.75
N ALA A 291 7.46 1.57 -6.98
CA ALA A 291 6.65 2.65 -7.50
C ALA A 291 5.92 2.19 -8.77
N SER A 292 4.66 2.60 -8.91
CA SER A 292 3.85 2.34 -10.09
C SER A 292 3.71 3.64 -10.87
N HIS A 293 4.13 3.65 -12.14
CA HIS A 293 3.91 4.78 -13.02
C HIS A 293 2.91 4.41 -14.11
N LYS A 294 1.96 5.31 -14.33
CA LYS A 294 0.86 5.10 -15.27
C LYS A 294 0.64 6.34 -16.12
N THR A 295 0.59 6.10 -17.41
CA THR A 295 0.15 7.04 -18.44
C THR A 295 -1.05 6.46 -19.17
N LYS A 296 -1.67 7.23 -20.07
CA LYS A 296 -2.87 6.80 -20.80
C LYS A 296 -2.67 5.50 -21.60
N ASN A 297 -1.46 5.24 -22.10
CA ASN A 297 -1.18 4.15 -23.03
C ASN A 297 -0.14 3.15 -22.51
N LEU A 298 0.46 3.40 -21.34
CA LEU A 298 1.56 2.60 -20.82
C LEU A 298 1.54 2.68 -19.30
N PHE A 299 1.75 1.54 -18.66
CA PHE A 299 2.14 1.47 -17.25
C PHE A 299 3.43 0.68 -17.13
N PHE A 300 4.20 0.97 -16.09
CA PHE A 300 5.37 0.18 -15.70
C PHE A 300 5.58 0.33 -14.19
N PHE A 301 6.39 -0.55 -13.64
CA PHE A 301 6.76 -0.50 -12.23
C PHE A 301 8.27 -0.31 -12.11
N LEU A 302 8.69 0.40 -11.08
CA LEU A 302 10.07 0.40 -10.61
C LEU A 302 10.09 -0.34 -9.28
N ALA A 303 10.85 -1.42 -9.16
CA ALA A 303 11.04 -2.13 -7.89
C ALA A 303 12.51 -2.12 -7.51
N GLN A 304 12.80 -1.78 -6.25
CA GLN A 304 14.17 -1.66 -5.75
C GLN A 304 14.53 -2.88 -4.89
N THR A 305 15.70 -3.47 -5.09
CA THR A 305 16.21 -4.58 -4.26
C THR A 305 16.88 -4.12 -2.98
N GLU A 306 17.21 -5.06 -2.08
CA GLU A 306 17.99 -4.81 -0.86
C GLU A 306 19.37 -4.17 -1.10
N GLN A 307 19.94 -4.36 -2.30
CA GLN A 307 21.24 -3.79 -2.70
C GLN A 307 21.10 -2.42 -3.39
N GLY A 308 19.87 -1.90 -3.51
CA GLY A 308 19.58 -0.61 -4.10
C GLY A 308 19.34 -0.64 -5.61
N ASP A 309 19.31 -1.81 -6.25
CA ASP A 309 19.09 -1.94 -7.70
C ASP A 309 17.63 -1.75 -8.03
N ILE A 310 17.35 -0.78 -8.89
CA ILE A 310 16.02 -0.54 -9.44
C ILE A 310 15.87 -1.35 -10.72
N PHE A 311 14.81 -2.14 -10.78
CA PHE A 311 14.37 -2.82 -11.99
C PHE A 311 13.11 -2.16 -12.53
N LYS A 312 13.10 -1.89 -13.84
CA LYS A 312 11.89 -1.56 -14.57
C LYS A 312 11.17 -2.85 -14.94
N ILE A 313 9.96 -3.01 -14.43
CA ILE A 313 9.07 -4.14 -14.68
C ILE A 313 7.99 -3.70 -15.66
N ASN A 314 7.84 -4.46 -16.75
CA ASN A 314 6.72 -4.31 -17.69
C ASN A 314 6.01 -5.65 -17.82
N LEU A 315 4.70 -5.60 -18.07
CA LEU A 315 3.88 -6.77 -18.36
C LEU A 315 3.50 -6.72 -19.83
N GLU A 316 3.75 -7.81 -20.54
CA GLU A 316 3.25 -7.98 -21.89
C GLU A 316 1.89 -8.65 -21.83
N VAL A 317 0.95 -8.11 -22.60
CA VAL A 317 -0.45 -8.52 -22.59
C VAL A 317 -0.84 -8.89 -24.01
N ASP A 318 -1.42 -10.06 -24.16
CA ASP A 318 -2.00 -10.58 -25.41
C ASP A 318 -3.44 -11.04 -25.13
N ASP A 319 -4.40 -10.58 -25.92
CA ASP A 319 -5.84 -10.88 -25.75
C ASP A 319 -6.34 -10.81 -24.28
N ASP A 320 -6.02 -9.71 -23.59
CA ASP A 320 -6.35 -9.43 -22.17
C ASP A 320 -5.69 -10.35 -21.13
N MET A 321 -4.82 -11.29 -21.55
CA MET A 321 -4.03 -12.15 -20.68
C MET A 321 -2.58 -11.66 -20.64
N VAL A 322 -1.97 -11.67 -19.45
CA VAL A 322 -0.54 -11.42 -19.34
C VAL A 322 0.20 -12.65 -19.82
N THR A 323 1.24 -12.45 -20.64
CA THR A 323 2.04 -13.54 -21.23
C THR A 323 3.43 -13.64 -20.61
N GLU A 324 4.07 -12.50 -20.31
CA GLU A 324 5.41 -12.45 -19.74
C GLU A 324 5.62 -11.23 -18.83
N ILE A 325 6.50 -11.41 -17.83
CA ILE A 325 7.02 -10.33 -16.99
C ILE A 325 8.41 -9.97 -17.51
N LYS A 326 8.58 -8.74 -18.01
CA LYS A 326 9.87 -8.19 -18.44
C LYS A 326 10.52 -7.36 -17.35
N LEU A 327 11.49 -7.95 -16.65
CA LEU A 327 12.38 -7.25 -15.73
C LEU A 327 13.63 -6.77 -16.47
N LYS A 328 13.92 -5.48 -16.37
CA LYS A 328 15.16 -4.89 -16.91
C LYS A 328 15.79 -3.99 -15.85
N TYR A 329 17.09 -4.17 -15.63
CA TYR A 329 17.87 -3.24 -14.79
C TYR A 329 17.69 -1.80 -15.29
N PHE A 330 17.35 -0.90 -14.37
CA PHE A 330 17.10 0.51 -14.65
C PHE A 330 18.27 1.35 -14.17
N ASP A 331 18.55 1.36 -12.86
CA ASP A 331 19.65 2.10 -12.24
C ASP A 331 19.89 1.60 -10.80
N THR A 332 20.91 2.10 -10.12
CA THR A 332 21.17 1.82 -8.69
C THR A 332 21.15 3.12 -7.89
N VAL A 333 20.35 3.14 -6.82
CA VAL A 333 20.26 4.26 -5.86
C VAL A 333 20.32 3.73 -4.43
N PRO A 334 20.56 4.59 -3.40
CA PRO A 334 20.47 4.14 -2.01
C PRO A 334 19.14 3.48 -1.69
N VAL A 335 19.16 2.47 -0.83
CA VAL A 335 17.97 1.73 -0.39
C VAL A 335 16.92 2.70 0.16
N ALA A 336 15.75 2.74 -0.48
CA ALA A 336 14.66 3.65 -0.16
C ALA A 336 13.53 2.92 0.58
N SER A 337 12.87 3.62 1.50
CA SER A 337 11.64 3.14 2.15
C SER A 337 10.40 3.28 1.25
N ALA A 338 10.44 4.23 0.30
CA ALA A 338 9.38 4.48 -0.66
C ALA A 338 9.95 5.20 -1.89
N MET A 339 9.35 4.96 -3.06
CA MET A 339 9.66 5.66 -4.31
C MET A 339 8.39 6.33 -4.86
N CYS A 340 8.54 7.50 -5.49
CA CYS A 340 7.47 8.23 -6.17
C CYS A 340 7.96 8.62 -7.57
N VAL A 341 7.18 8.31 -8.62
CA VAL A 341 7.62 8.37 -10.03
C VAL A 341 6.65 9.12 -10.93
#